data_AF-A0A943LX85-F1
#
_entry.id   AF-A0A943LX85-F1
#
_cell.length_a   1.000
_cell.length_b   1.000
_cell.length_c   1.000
_cell.angle_alpha   90.00
_cell.angle_beta   90.00
_cell.angle_gamma   90.00
#
_symmetry.space_group_name_H-M   'P 1'
#
loop_
_entity.id
_entity.type
_entity.pdbx_description
1 polymer ?
#
loop_
_entity_poly.entity_id
_entity_poly.type
_entity_poly.pdbx_seq_one_letter_code
_entity_poly.pdbx_strand_id
1 'polypeptide(L)'
;MKNHFFTLLAVLLTALLTLPACSDSESPTPPVPGPDEPVRATFTHALTLKYYGNKYGNDAGNYLLELTTADGSQSLTLDFSASALTDNPSSPQPEAGDYVLAAAGARTGMTFDGGASDWVVTEGMQETRYRFTGGSFSLSRDGADYALKGNFTAGDNRFECTYDGPLTFENCSDDEIDPEAIVCLGAYGTYYGHFYCPEAYDYYLVIFDTKHAQTGDPYNYRIALDFHSLAPVGDRMPQEGTYPIDAELVFDPGTMVPGHLNENWGIDGSYWSVPKEGGGSTMFPITQGSFTFARRDGVYLLFGTLADGQGNEISFTYEGDLNFNDDSDDSPVSRLEADRAMGSLYHARARQEPASDYTVWSVYLYTEESWTSQGETGDHLKLQLVAPTDAQSLPAGTYSVTVTNHPALGGFLPGYIYADRRALGTWLVRNSSEIVAPLIDGTVTVADTDGDNYRIEFDLTDDAAPAHRLTGSYAGAIEAIETTSALGLSRSASQPAPDRNAR
;
A
#
# COMPACT_ATOMS: atom_id res chain seq x y z
N MET A 1 48.96 7.81 43.10
CA MET A 1 50.05 8.15 42.15
C MET A 1 50.20 6.99 41.16
N LYS A 2 50.04 7.29 39.86
CA LYS A 2 50.40 6.50 38.66
C LYS A 2 49.57 5.20 38.45
N ASN A 3 48.75 5.09 37.39
CA ASN A 3 49.08 4.85 35.95
C ASN A 3 49.87 3.54 35.79
N HIS A 4 49.63 2.62 34.85
CA HIS A 4 48.80 2.52 33.64
C HIS A 4 49.03 1.09 33.05
N PHE A 5 48.02 0.57 32.32
CA PHE A 5 48.10 -0.16 31.04
C PHE A 5 48.80 -1.55 30.85
N PHE A 6 48.20 -2.29 29.89
CA PHE A 6 48.74 -3.32 28.97
C PHE A 6 48.83 -4.77 29.52
N THR A 7 48.36 -5.87 28.88
CA THR A 7 48.07 -6.19 27.46
C THR A 7 47.21 -7.46 27.32
N LEU A 8 46.51 -7.54 26.18
CA LEU A 8 45.84 -8.67 25.52
C LEU A 8 46.62 -10.01 25.42
N LEU A 9 45.84 -11.11 25.44
CA LEU A 9 45.79 -12.24 24.48
C LEU A 9 47.08 -13.06 24.19
N ALA A 10 47.06 -14.38 24.48
CA ALA A 10 47.03 -15.45 23.47
C ALA A 10 47.55 -16.83 23.95
N VAL A 11 46.99 -17.86 23.30
CA VAL A 11 47.53 -19.22 23.03
C VAL A 11 47.18 -20.33 24.06
N LEU A 12 46.15 -21.15 23.84
CA LEU A 12 45.99 -22.33 22.95
C LEU A 12 46.58 -23.65 23.53
N LEU A 13 45.69 -24.66 23.65
CA LEU A 13 45.87 -26.10 23.33
C LEU A 13 47.06 -26.85 24.01
N THR A 14 46.91 -28.02 24.63
CA THR A 14 46.26 -29.23 24.10
C THR A 14 46.29 -30.32 25.19
N ALA A 15 45.20 -31.04 25.40
CA ALA A 15 45.21 -32.47 25.76
C ALA A 15 43.85 -33.09 25.39
N LEU A 16 43.69 -33.38 24.09
CA LEU A 16 42.90 -34.48 23.55
C LEU A 16 43.50 -35.81 24.08
N LEU A 17 42.85 -36.96 24.27
CA LEU A 17 41.60 -37.59 23.82
C LEU A 17 41.46 -38.91 24.61
N THR A 18 40.24 -39.38 24.89
CA THR A 18 39.76 -40.74 24.55
C THR A 18 38.24 -40.78 24.69
N LEU A 19 37.58 -41.10 23.58
CA LEU A 19 36.12 -41.09 23.33
C LEU A 19 35.44 -42.37 23.90
N PRO A 20 34.10 -42.44 23.86
CA PRO A 20 33.50 -43.04 22.67
C PRO A 20 32.43 -42.16 22.01
N ALA A 21 32.38 -42.29 20.69
CA ALA A 21 31.42 -41.68 19.81
C ALA A 21 29.99 -42.19 20.05
N CYS A 22 29.03 -41.28 20.07
CA CYS A 22 27.66 -41.50 19.64
C CYS A 22 27.25 -40.26 18.83
N SER A 23 26.45 -40.55 17.80
CA SER A 23 26.15 -39.74 16.62
C SER A 23 25.57 -38.36 16.88
N ASP A 24 25.76 -37.50 15.88
CA ASP A 24 25.08 -36.22 15.65
C ASP A 24 23.68 -36.16 16.28
N SER A 25 23.52 -35.27 17.26
CA SER A 25 22.22 -34.71 17.60
C SER A 25 22.25 -33.27 17.11
N GLU A 26 21.59 -33.07 15.97
CA GLU A 26 21.13 -31.74 15.57
C GLU A 26 20.43 -31.11 16.78
N SER A 27 20.84 -29.89 17.12
CA SER A 27 20.05 -29.07 18.04
C SER A 27 18.68 -28.90 17.39
N PRO A 28 17.56 -29.22 18.06
CA PRO A 28 16.26 -29.11 17.43
C PRO A 28 16.04 -27.63 17.07
N THR A 29 15.93 -27.36 15.78
CA THR A 29 15.32 -26.14 15.28
C THR A 29 13.89 -26.13 15.81
N PRO A 30 13.41 -25.04 16.43
CA PRO A 30 11.99 -24.91 16.75
C PRO A 30 11.19 -25.06 15.45
N PRO A 31 10.03 -25.75 15.48
CA PRO A 31 9.27 -25.98 14.26
C PRO A 31 8.75 -24.66 13.69
N VAL A 32 8.98 -24.46 12.39
CA VAL A 32 8.24 -23.51 11.57
C VAL A 32 6.75 -23.90 11.64
N PRO A 33 5.81 -22.97 11.91
CA PRO A 33 4.40 -23.31 12.11
C PRO A 33 3.80 -24.01 10.88
N GLY A 34 3.20 -25.18 11.09
CA GLY A 34 2.36 -25.84 10.09
C GLY A 34 0.90 -25.36 10.18
N PRO A 35 0.09 -25.59 9.14
CA PRO A 35 -1.27 -25.03 9.00
C PRO A 35 -2.33 -25.53 10.01
N ASP A 36 -1.99 -26.44 10.93
CA ASP A 36 -2.97 -27.11 11.80
C ASP A 36 -2.92 -26.70 13.29
N GLU A 37 -1.88 -25.99 13.77
CA GLU A 37 -1.78 -25.59 15.18
C GLU A 37 -1.69 -24.06 15.35
N PRO A 38 -2.52 -23.44 16.22
CA PRO A 38 -2.46 -22.00 16.42
C PRO A 38 -1.16 -21.59 17.12
N VAL A 39 -0.61 -20.45 16.71
CA VAL A 39 0.44 -19.75 17.44
C VAL A 39 -0.15 -19.27 18.76
N ARG A 40 0.47 -19.66 19.88
CA ARG A 40 -0.02 -19.32 21.23
C ARG A 40 0.95 -18.39 21.94
N ALA A 41 0.43 -17.33 22.58
CA ALA A 41 1.22 -16.50 23.48
C ALA A 41 0.45 -16.13 24.75
N THR A 42 1.21 -16.04 25.85
CA THR A 42 0.78 -15.35 27.06
C THR A 42 1.52 -14.03 27.13
N PHE A 43 0.78 -12.95 26.96
CA PHE A 43 1.32 -11.60 27.08
C PHE A 43 1.39 -11.19 28.55
N THR A 44 2.43 -10.47 28.93
CA THR A 44 2.69 -10.11 30.34
C THR A 44 2.92 -8.62 30.54
N HIS A 45 3.12 -7.87 29.46
CA HIS A 45 3.38 -6.43 29.51
C HIS A 45 2.43 -5.69 28.57
N ALA A 46 1.88 -4.58 29.03
CA ALA A 46 1.22 -3.61 28.18
C ALA A 46 2.23 -2.55 27.74
N LEU A 47 2.19 -2.18 26.45
CA LEU A 47 3.05 -1.17 25.85
C LEU A 47 2.31 0.15 25.67
N THR A 48 1.22 0.11 24.90
CA THR A 48 0.39 1.27 24.55
C THR A 48 -1.06 0.99 24.93
N LEU A 49 -1.67 1.90 25.69
CA LEU A 49 -3.06 1.80 26.13
C LEU A 49 -3.73 3.16 25.98
N LYS A 50 -4.53 3.34 24.92
CA LYS A 50 -5.15 4.63 24.60
C LYS A 50 -6.65 4.52 24.46
N TYR A 51 -7.37 5.55 24.87
CA TYR A 51 -8.80 5.73 24.64
C TYR A 51 -9.04 7.01 23.83
N TYR A 52 -9.68 6.91 22.67
CA TYR A 52 -9.87 8.00 21.73
C TYR A 52 -11.28 8.59 21.72
N GLY A 53 -12.13 8.29 22.71
CA GLY A 53 -13.50 8.83 22.69
C GLY A 53 -14.31 8.37 21.47
N ASN A 54 -15.15 9.26 20.95
CA ASN A 54 -15.96 9.04 19.75
C ASN A 54 -15.19 9.36 18.45
N LYS A 55 -13.88 9.06 18.38
CA LYS A 55 -12.99 9.44 17.26
C LYS A 55 -13.56 9.12 15.88
N TYR A 56 -14.28 8.02 15.73
CA TYR A 56 -14.82 7.57 14.44
C TYR A 56 -16.30 7.91 14.22
N GLY A 57 -16.92 8.74 15.08
CA GLY A 57 -18.33 9.13 14.94
C GLY A 57 -19.31 7.96 15.03
N ASN A 58 -18.93 6.88 15.70
CA ASN A 58 -19.67 5.63 15.80
C ASN A 58 -20.47 5.46 17.10
N ASP A 59 -20.56 6.54 17.88
CA ASP A 59 -21.20 6.61 19.20
C ASP A 59 -20.67 5.55 20.20
N ALA A 60 -19.42 5.13 20.00
CA ALA A 60 -18.73 4.08 20.73
C ALA A 60 -17.41 4.60 21.33
N GLY A 61 -16.98 3.98 22.42
CA GLY A 61 -15.67 4.27 23.02
C GLY A 61 -14.56 3.53 22.27
N ASN A 62 -13.62 4.26 21.66
CA ASN A 62 -12.58 3.67 20.82
C ASN A 62 -11.26 3.52 21.57
N TYR A 63 -10.58 2.37 21.44
CA TYR A 63 -9.42 2.01 22.24
C TYR A 63 -8.31 1.40 21.37
N LEU A 64 -7.06 1.65 21.75
CA LEU A 64 -5.87 0.94 21.26
C LEU A 64 -5.19 0.22 22.43
N LEU A 65 -4.92 -1.06 22.24
CA LEU A 65 -4.27 -1.94 23.20
C LEU A 65 -3.08 -2.64 22.52
N GLU A 66 -1.88 -2.42 23.05
CA GLU A 66 -0.67 -3.13 22.64
C GLU A 66 -0.10 -3.92 23.80
N LEU A 67 0.15 -5.21 23.55
CA LEU A 67 0.69 -6.16 24.52
C LEU A 67 1.95 -6.81 23.98
N THR A 68 2.87 -7.20 24.85
CA THR A 68 4.07 -7.97 24.48
C THR A 68 4.39 -9.08 25.49
N THR A 69 5.04 -10.14 24.98
CA THR A 69 5.54 -11.26 25.79
C THR A 69 6.70 -10.82 26.66
N ALA A 70 7.01 -11.62 27.70
CA ALA A 70 8.06 -11.28 28.65
C ALA A 70 9.45 -11.12 28.02
N ASP A 71 9.69 -11.83 26.92
CA ASP A 71 10.94 -11.81 26.15
C ASP A 71 10.92 -10.85 24.96
N GLY A 72 9.81 -10.14 24.72
CA GLY A 72 9.63 -9.24 23.59
C GLY A 72 9.57 -9.94 22.22
N SER A 73 9.48 -11.27 22.19
CA SER A 73 9.46 -12.04 20.94
C SER A 73 8.15 -11.92 20.18
N GLN A 74 7.06 -11.51 20.83
CA GLN A 74 5.76 -11.34 20.20
C GLN A 74 5.05 -10.10 20.73
N SER A 75 4.29 -9.43 19.87
CA SER A 75 3.37 -8.37 20.26
C SER A 75 1.99 -8.55 19.61
N LEU A 76 0.98 -8.00 20.28
CA LEU A 76 -0.40 -7.98 19.84
C LEU A 76 -0.91 -6.54 19.89
N THR A 77 -1.43 -6.06 18.77
CA THR A 77 -2.12 -4.78 18.62
C THR A 77 -3.61 -5.03 18.43
N LEU A 78 -4.46 -4.39 19.23
CA LEU A 78 -5.91 -4.41 19.11
C LEU A 78 -6.46 -2.99 19.05
N ASP A 79 -7.09 -2.64 17.93
CA ASP A 79 -7.88 -1.42 17.77
C ASP A 79 -9.37 -1.79 17.81
N PHE A 80 -10.07 -1.38 18.87
CA PHE A 80 -11.40 -1.87 19.19
C PHE A 80 -12.35 -0.81 19.74
N SER A 81 -13.65 -1.08 19.63
CA SER A 81 -14.74 -0.16 19.98
C SER A 81 -15.68 -0.80 21.01
N ALA A 82 -15.78 -0.23 22.21
CA ALA A 82 -16.77 -0.58 23.23
C ALA A 82 -18.16 0.00 22.89
N SER A 83 -19.25 -0.53 23.46
CA SER A 83 -20.61 -0.11 23.08
C SER A 83 -20.96 1.33 23.40
N ALA A 84 -20.25 1.95 24.34
CA ALA A 84 -20.54 3.29 24.81
C ALA A 84 -19.26 4.07 25.09
N LEU A 85 -19.39 5.40 25.06
CA LEU A 85 -18.37 6.30 25.57
C LEU A 85 -18.19 6.12 27.08
N THR A 86 -17.00 6.42 27.57
CA THR A 86 -16.76 6.34 29.01
C THR A 86 -17.46 7.50 29.72
N ASP A 87 -18.09 7.21 30.86
CA ASP A 87 -18.61 8.25 31.77
C ASP A 87 -17.49 8.87 32.63
N ASN A 88 -16.27 8.31 32.60
CA ASN A 88 -15.13 8.77 33.39
C ASN A 88 -13.88 8.98 32.52
N PRO A 89 -13.71 10.15 31.91
CA PRO A 89 -12.55 10.45 31.06
C PRO A 89 -11.22 10.44 31.83
N SER A 90 -11.20 10.61 33.15
CA SER A 90 -9.96 10.52 33.94
C SER A 90 -9.47 9.09 34.15
N SER A 91 -10.32 8.10 33.83
CA SER A 91 -9.99 6.69 33.85
C SER A 91 -10.91 5.99 32.84
N PRO A 92 -10.60 6.11 31.54
CA PRO A 92 -11.43 5.52 30.51
C PRO A 92 -11.25 4.01 30.55
N GLN A 93 -12.33 3.28 30.75
CA GLN A 93 -12.28 1.83 30.90
C GLN A 93 -13.17 1.19 29.84
N PRO A 94 -12.64 0.28 29.01
CA PRO A 94 -13.46 -0.42 28.03
C PRO A 94 -14.51 -1.29 28.72
N GLU A 95 -15.62 -1.49 28.04
CA GLU A 95 -16.67 -2.41 28.46
C GLU A 95 -16.12 -3.85 28.48
N ALA A 96 -16.41 -4.60 29.54
CA ALA A 96 -16.10 -6.03 29.58
C ALA A 96 -17.10 -6.80 28.71
N GLY A 97 -16.62 -7.75 27.92
CA GLY A 97 -17.45 -8.56 27.05
C GLY A 97 -16.66 -9.17 25.90
N ASP A 98 -17.40 -9.71 24.94
CA ASP A 98 -16.85 -10.35 23.75
C ASP A 98 -16.84 -9.36 22.58
N TYR A 99 -15.65 -9.13 22.03
CA TYR A 99 -15.40 -8.28 20.88
C TYR A 99 -15.18 -9.16 19.64
N VAL A 100 -15.93 -8.88 18.58
CA VAL A 100 -15.86 -9.63 17.31
C VAL A 100 -15.27 -8.77 16.20
N LEU A 101 -14.83 -9.39 15.10
CA LEU A 101 -14.32 -8.63 13.96
C LEU A 101 -15.40 -7.68 13.40
N ALA A 102 -15.05 -6.42 13.21
CA ALA A 102 -15.88 -5.44 12.52
C ALA A 102 -16.03 -5.79 11.03
N ALA A 103 -17.20 -5.55 10.45
CA ALA A 103 -17.32 -5.54 9.00
C ALA A 103 -16.51 -4.35 8.43
N ALA A 104 -15.97 -4.50 7.22
CA ALA A 104 -15.15 -3.46 6.59
C ALA A 104 -15.90 -2.10 6.58
N GLY A 105 -15.27 -1.06 7.13
CA GLY A 105 -15.84 0.28 7.24
C GLY A 105 -16.96 0.44 8.28
N ALA A 106 -17.27 -0.58 9.09
CA ALA A 106 -18.38 -0.57 10.04
C ALA A 106 -17.92 -0.83 11.48
N ARG A 107 -17.18 0.12 12.06
CA ARG A 107 -16.77 0.07 13.48
C ARG A 107 -17.96 0.33 14.38
N THR A 108 -18.54 -0.72 14.96
CA THR A 108 -19.66 -0.61 15.91
C THR A 108 -19.24 -1.06 17.32
N GLY A 109 -20.08 -0.81 18.32
CA GLY A 109 -19.86 -1.33 19.67
C GLY A 109 -19.59 -2.83 19.71
N MET A 110 -18.68 -3.24 20.59
CA MET A 110 -18.21 -4.62 20.78
C MET A 110 -17.53 -5.21 19.54
N THR A 111 -16.78 -4.40 18.80
CA THR A 111 -16.02 -4.87 17.64
C THR A 111 -14.55 -4.46 17.68
N PHE A 112 -13.71 -5.13 16.88
CA PHE A 112 -12.34 -4.71 16.60
C PHE A 112 -12.07 -4.65 15.10
N ASP A 113 -11.17 -3.76 14.70
CA ASP A 113 -10.80 -3.57 13.29
C ASP A 113 -9.63 -4.50 12.93
N GLY A 114 -9.88 -5.45 12.04
CA GLY A 114 -8.84 -6.38 11.58
C GLY A 114 -7.73 -5.74 10.74
N GLY A 115 -8.02 -4.64 10.04
CA GLY A 115 -7.01 -3.92 9.24
C GLY A 115 -6.02 -3.14 10.11
N ALA A 116 -6.47 -2.70 11.29
CA ALA A 116 -5.68 -1.95 12.27
C ALA A 116 -5.23 -2.79 13.48
N SER A 117 -5.55 -4.09 13.50
CA SER A 117 -5.15 -5.03 14.54
C SER A 117 -4.24 -6.11 13.96
N ASP A 118 -3.19 -6.45 14.67
CA ASP A 118 -2.21 -7.40 14.19
C ASP A 118 -1.47 -8.15 15.31
N TRP A 119 -0.80 -9.21 14.88
CA TRP A 119 0.17 -9.94 15.67
C TRP A 119 1.54 -9.80 15.03
N VAL A 120 2.56 -9.46 15.81
CA VAL A 120 3.95 -9.44 15.35
C VAL A 120 4.74 -10.54 16.04
N VAL A 121 5.52 -11.28 15.26
CA VAL A 121 6.50 -12.26 15.75
C VAL A 121 7.88 -11.76 15.37
N THR A 122 8.76 -11.66 16.36
CA THR A 122 10.13 -11.17 16.24
C THR A 122 11.10 -12.33 16.44
N GLU A 123 11.87 -12.63 15.39
CA GLU A 123 12.91 -13.66 15.39
C GLU A 123 14.27 -13.03 15.06
N GLY A 124 15.05 -12.76 16.11
CA GLY A 124 16.34 -12.08 15.96
C GLY A 124 16.17 -10.62 15.52
N MET A 125 16.58 -10.30 14.29
CA MET A 125 16.40 -8.96 13.69
C MET A 125 15.25 -8.91 12.68
N GLN A 126 14.50 -10.00 12.48
CA GLN A 126 13.36 -10.03 11.58
C GLN A 126 12.05 -9.93 12.37
N GLU A 127 11.11 -9.16 11.84
CA GLU A 127 9.74 -9.06 12.35
C GLU A 127 8.77 -9.49 11.25
N THR A 128 7.83 -10.35 11.60
CA THR A 128 6.73 -10.74 10.72
C THR A 128 5.42 -10.27 11.31
N ARG A 129 4.66 -9.49 10.55
CA ARG A 129 3.37 -8.93 10.96
C ARG A 129 2.21 -9.67 10.29
N TYR A 130 1.22 -10.05 11.09
CA TYR A 130 0.02 -10.76 10.67
C TYR A 130 -1.22 -9.93 10.99
N ARG A 131 -1.76 -9.23 9.98
CA ARG A 131 -3.01 -8.47 10.11
C ARG A 131 -4.22 -9.40 10.20
N PHE A 132 -5.15 -9.11 11.09
CA PHE A 132 -6.28 -10.00 11.32
C PHE A 132 -7.34 -9.88 10.22
N THR A 133 -7.81 -11.04 9.79
CA THR A 133 -8.90 -11.23 8.80
C THR A 133 -10.12 -11.88 9.42
N GLY A 134 -10.03 -12.29 10.69
CA GLY A 134 -11.10 -12.93 11.43
C GLY A 134 -10.74 -13.14 12.90
N GLY A 135 -11.74 -13.55 13.68
CA GLY A 135 -11.58 -13.89 15.09
C GLY A 135 -12.41 -13.05 16.04
N SER A 136 -12.07 -13.17 17.32
CA SER A 136 -12.72 -12.49 18.44
C SER A 136 -11.80 -12.50 19.67
N PHE A 137 -12.02 -11.58 20.59
CA PHE A 137 -11.46 -11.68 21.93
C PHE A 137 -12.51 -11.39 22.99
N SER A 138 -12.26 -11.90 24.19
CA SER A 138 -13.04 -11.61 25.37
C SER A 138 -12.20 -10.78 26.33
N LEU A 139 -12.81 -9.75 26.92
CA LEU A 139 -12.21 -8.92 27.94
C LEU A 139 -13.06 -9.02 29.21
N SER A 140 -12.44 -9.42 30.31
CA SER A 140 -13.07 -9.44 31.63
C SER A 140 -12.29 -8.58 32.60
N ARG A 141 -12.95 -8.11 33.65
CA ARG A 141 -12.38 -7.12 34.57
C ARG A 141 -12.72 -7.46 36.02
N ASP A 142 -11.72 -7.36 36.88
CA ASP A 142 -11.85 -7.34 38.34
C ASP A 142 -11.08 -6.15 38.91
N GLY A 143 -11.78 -5.06 39.25
CA GLY A 143 -11.16 -3.84 39.72
C GLY A 143 -10.28 -3.15 38.67
N ALA A 144 -8.96 -3.12 38.87
CA ALA A 144 -7.99 -2.55 37.93
C ALA A 144 -7.36 -3.62 37.02
N ASP A 145 -7.55 -4.89 37.33
CA ASP A 145 -6.99 -6.01 36.60
C ASP A 145 -7.94 -6.47 35.50
N TYR A 146 -7.36 -6.78 34.35
CA TYR A 146 -8.04 -7.28 33.17
C TYR A 146 -7.52 -8.66 32.82
N ALA A 147 -8.44 -9.53 32.44
CA ALA A 147 -8.12 -10.79 31.79
C ALA A 147 -8.65 -10.75 30.35
N LEU A 148 -7.73 -10.85 29.39
CA LEU A 148 -8.02 -10.95 27.96
C LEU A 148 -7.77 -12.37 27.48
N LYS A 149 -8.68 -12.88 26.65
CA LYS A 149 -8.49 -14.13 25.91
C LYS A 149 -8.90 -13.94 24.46
N GLY A 150 -7.95 -14.12 23.53
CA GLY A 150 -8.15 -13.91 22.10
C GLY A 150 -8.04 -15.18 21.26
N ASN A 151 -8.77 -15.23 20.15
CA ASN A 151 -8.65 -16.22 19.08
C ASN A 151 -8.77 -15.49 17.74
N PHE A 152 -7.70 -15.45 16.95
CA PHE A 152 -7.62 -14.64 15.74
C PHE A 152 -7.17 -15.47 14.52
N THR A 153 -7.49 -14.97 13.33
CA THR A 153 -7.03 -15.55 12.06
C THR A 153 -6.45 -14.48 11.15
N ALA A 154 -5.33 -14.80 10.48
CA ALA A 154 -4.68 -13.93 9.47
C ALA A 154 -4.34 -14.77 8.23
N GLY A 155 -5.22 -14.75 7.24
CA GLY A 155 -5.19 -15.72 6.14
C GLY A 155 -5.37 -17.14 6.71
N ASP A 156 -4.44 -18.03 6.38
CA ASP A 156 -4.44 -19.42 6.88
C ASP A 156 -3.90 -19.57 8.31
N ASN A 157 -3.32 -18.52 8.88
CA ASN A 157 -2.72 -18.56 10.21
C ASN A 157 -3.75 -18.38 11.32
N ARG A 158 -3.55 -19.06 12.44
CA ARG A 158 -4.42 -19.00 13.63
C ARG A 158 -3.62 -18.60 14.85
N PHE A 159 -4.16 -17.73 15.69
CA PHE A 159 -3.51 -17.20 16.89
C PHE A 159 -4.42 -17.34 18.10
N GLU A 160 -3.86 -17.72 19.24
CA GLU A 160 -4.56 -17.76 20.53
C GLU A 160 -3.73 -17.03 21.58
N CYS A 161 -4.38 -16.22 22.42
CA CYS A 161 -3.67 -15.52 23.47
C CYS A 161 -4.40 -15.41 24.79
N THR A 162 -3.60 -15.13 25.81
CA THR A 162 -4.07 -14.70 27.13
C THR A 162 -3.25 -13.53 27.64
N TYR A 163 -3.88 -12.65 28.39
CA TYR A 163 -3.24 -11.64 29.23
C TYR A 163 -3.98 -11.56 30.55
N ASP A 164 -3.25 -11.39 31.65
CA ASP A 164 -3.79 -11.17 32.99
C ASP A 164 -2.93 -10.10 33.67
N GLY A 165 -3.53 -8.96 33.99
CA GLY A 165 -2.83 -7.86 34.62
C GLY A 165 -3.54 -6.51 34.52
N PRO A 166 -2.95 -5.46 35.12
CA PRO A 166 -3.55 -4.15 35.14
C PRO A 166 -3.45 -3.44 33.79
N LEU A 167 -4.58 -2.86 33.33
CA LEU A 167 -4.61 -1.97 32.17
C LEU A 167 -5.05 -0.57 32.60
N THR A 168 -4.23 0.43 32.28
CA THR A 168 -4.57 1.85 32.49
C THR A 168 -4.52 2.55 31.16
N PHE A 169 -5.69 2.86 30.61
CA PHE A 169 -5.80 3.58 29.35
C PHE A 169 -5.62 5.08 29.59
N GLU A 170 -4.73 5.68 28.80
CA GLU A 170 -4.58 7.11 28.68
C GLU A 170 -5.80 7.69 27.94
N ASN A 171 -6.37 8.77 28.48
CA ASN A 171 -7.43 9.46 27.80
C ASN A 171 -6.88 10.38 26.70
N CYS A 172 -7.06 9.92 25.48
CA CYS A 172 -6.82 10.60 24.21
C CYS A 172 -8.16 11.00 23.56
N SER A 173 -9.30 11.00 24.27
CA SER A 173 -10.58 11.52 23.75
C SER A 173 -10.53 13.02 23.53
N ASP A 174 -9.69 13.66 24.35
CA ASP A 174 -9.30 15.06 24.26
C ASP A 174 -7.94 15.19 23.55
N ASP A 175 -7.47 14.14 22.85
CA ASP A 175 -6.75 14.35 21.59
C ASP A 175 -7.79 14.90 20.57
N GLU A 176 -8.42 16.02 20.96
CA GLU A 176 -8.58 17.18 20.12
C GLU A 176 -7.34 17.26 19.24
N ILE A 177 -7.55 17.63 17.98
CA ILE A 177 -6.91 18.84 17.45
C ILE A 177 -5.80 19.29 18.41
N ASP A 178 -4.55 18.88 18.17
CA ASP A 178 -3.42 19.34 18.98
C ASP A 178 -3.68 20.82 19.32
N PRO A 179 -3.64 21.27 20.59
CA PRO A 179 -4.03 22.63 20.93
C PRO A 179 -3.16 23.69 20.23
N GLU A 180 -2.01 23.28 19.67
CA GLU A 180 -1.15 24.06 18.78
C GLU A 180 -1.43 23.81 17.28
N ALA A 181 -2.32 22.87 16.94
CA ALA A 181 -2.74 22.56 15.60
C ALA A 181 -3.28 23.80 14.92
N ILE A 182 -2.90 23.95 13.66
CA ILE A 182 -3.41 25.03 12.84
C ILE A 182 -4.89 24.75 12.55
N VAL A 183 -5.75 25.61 13.07
CA VAL A 183 -7.16 25.67 12.66
C VAL A 183 -7.22 26.32 11.29
N CYS A 184 -7.37 25.49 10.26
CA CYS A 184 -7.46 25.90 8.88
C CYS A 184 -8.85 26.47 8.59
N LEU A 185 -8.89 27.47 7.69
CA LEU A 185 -10.11 28.24 7.41
C LEU A 185 -10.78 27.86 6.09
N GLY A 186 -10.12 27.06 5.27
CA GLY A 186 -10.63 26.62 3.99
C GLY A 186 -9.91 25.38 3.49
N ALA A 187 -10.61 24.59 2.69
CA ALA A 187 -10.05 23.51 1.92
C ALA A 187 -10.74 23.42 0.56
N TYR A 188 -10.01 22.96 -0.45
CA TYR A 188 -10.55 22.54 -1.74
C TYR A 188 -9.76 21.34 -2.24
N GLY A 189 -10.40 20.51 -3.04
CA GLY A 189 -9.79 19.35 -3.64
C GLY A 189 -9.86 19.34 -5.16
N THR A 190 -9.01 18.51 -5.76
CA THR A 190 -9.09 18.09 -7.15
C THR A 190 -9.11 16.57 -7.18
N TYR A 191 -10.01 16.01 -7.96
CA TYR A 191 -10.09 14.59 -8.27
C TYR A 191 -9.46 14.37 -9.64
N TYR A 192 -8.41 13.54 -9.69
CA TYR A 192 -7.68 13.21 -10.91
C TYR A 192 -8.08 11.86 -11.50
N GLY A 193 -8.94 11.08 -10.84
CA GLY A 193 -9.32 9.78 -11.36
C GLY A 193 -8.19 8.76 -11.20
N HIS A 194 -8.08 7.81 -12.12
CA HIS A 194 -7.16 6.67 -12.00
C HIS A 194 -5.78 6.89 -12.67
N PHE A 195 -5.41 8.15 -12.96
CA PHE A 195 -4.23 8.50 -13.77
C PHE A 195 -2.89 7.97 -13.25
N TYR A 196 -2.71 7.96 -11.93
CA TYR A 196 -1.44 7.62 -11.28
C TYR A 196 -1.47 6.23 -10.65
N CYS A 197 -2.65 5.73 -10.29
CA CYS A 197 -2.85 4.42 -9.68
C CYS A 197 -4.12 3.78 -10.28
N PRO A 198 -4.01 2.77 -11.16
CA PRO A 198 -5.17 2.12 -11.81
C PRO A 198 -6.15 1.47 -10.82
N GLU A 199 -5.67 1.10 -9.63
CA GLU A 199 -6.44 0.43 -8.58
C GLU A 199 -7.06 1.39 -7.55
N ALA A 200 -6.77 2.68 -7.69
CA ALA A 200 -7.26 3.70 -6.80
C ALA A 200 -7.67 4.95 -7.58
N TYR A 201 -8.11 5.94 -6.83
CA TYR A 201 -8.47 7.23 -7.37
C TYR A 201 -7.63 8.28 -6.70
N ASP A 202 -6.96 9.07 -7.52
CA ASP A 202 -6.04 10.11 -7.11
C ASP A 202 -6.77 11.40 -6.75
N TYR A 203 -6.37 11.97 -5.63
CA TYR A 203 -6.92 13.18 -5.06
C TYR A 203 -5.81 14.11 -4.59
N TYR A 204 -5.96 15.37 -4.93
CA TYR A 204 -5.11 16.44 -4.43
C TYR A 204 -5.93 17.41 -3.58
N LEU A 205 -5.64 17.48 -2.29
CA LEU A 205 -6.37 18.28 -1.31
C LEU A 205 -5.48 19.40 -0.79
N VAL A 206 -5.95 20.64 -0.94
CA VAL A 206 -5.27 21.84 -0.42
C VAL A 206 -6.06 22.40 0.75
N ILE A 207 -5.39 22.56 1.88
CA ILE A 207 -5.94 23.06 3.14
C ILE A 207 -5.16 24.32 3.51
N PHE A 208 -5.83 25.42 3.82
CA PHE A 208 -5.16 26.71 3.98
C PHE A 208 -5.83 27.61 5.04
N ASP A 209 -5.03 28.58 5.49
CA ASP A 209 -5.48 29.66 6.35
C ASP A 209 -5.73 30.93 5.53
N THR A 210 -6.99 31.36 5.42
CA THR A 210 -7.37 32.59 4.71
C THR A 210 -6.90 33.88 5.40
N LYS A 211 -6.44 33.82 6.66
CA LYS A 211 -5.88 34.96 7.41
C LYS A 211 -4.44 35.29 7.01
N HIS A 212 -3.67 34.30 6.52
CA HIS A 212 -2.30 34.48 6.04
C HIS A 212 -2.20 34.51 4.50
N ALA A 213 -3.29 34.21 3.79
CA ALA A 213 -3.43 34.52 2.38
C ALA A 213 -3.39 36.05 2.18
N GLN A 214 -2.28 36.57 1.65
CA GLN A 214 -2.24 37.97 1.25
C GLN A 214 -3.23 38.20 0.12
N THR A 215 -3.87 39.38 0.09
CA THR A 215 -4.72 39.76 -1.04
C THR A 215 -3.89 39.73 -2.33
N GLY A 216 -4.14 38.74 -3.19
CA GLY A 216 -3.41 38.51 -4.44
C GLY A 216 -2.43 37.33 -4.43
N ASP A 217 -2.24 36.64 -3.30
CA ASP A 217 -1.41 35.43 -3.24
C ASP A 217 -1.94 34.42 -2.20
N PRO A 218 -2.90 33.56 -2.61
CA PRO A 218 -3.58 32.59 -1.73
C PRO A 218 -2.72 31.37 -1.34
N TYR A 219 -1.46 31.27 -1.79
CA TYR A 219 -0.65 30.05 -1.67
C TYR A 219 0.41 30.06 -0.56
N ASN A 220 0.35 31.04 0.35
CA ASN A 220 1.47 31.33 1.24
C ASN A 220 1.54 30.45 2.49
N TYR A 221 0.41 30.04 3.07
CA TYR A 221 0.36 29.02 4.14
C TYR A 221 -0.65 27.94 3.77
N ARG A 222 -0.17 26.77 3.34
CA ARG A 222 -1.03 25.65 2.93
C ARG A 222 -0.41 24.31 3.28
N ILE A 223 -1.29 23.33 3.43
CA ILE A 223 -0.98 21.91 3.46
C ILE A 223 -1.59 21.35 2.18
N ALA A 224 -0.77 20.69 1.38
CA ALA A 224 -1.16 20.00 0.16
C ALA A 224 -0.96 18.50 0.37
N LEU A 225 -2.04 17.76 0.27
CA LEU A 225 -2.08 16.32 0.47
C LEU A 225 -2.42 15.65 -0.86
N ASP A 226 -1.52 14.80 -1.31
CA ASP A 226 -1.66 13.96 -2.48
C ASP A 226 -1.95 12.54 -1.97
N PHE A 227 -3.09 11.95 -2.34
CA PHE A 227 -3.55 10.70 -1.72
C PHE A 227 -4.49 9.88 -2.61
N HIS A 228 -4.53 8.58 -2.36
CA HIS A 228 -5.31 7.62 -3.11
C HIS A 228 -6.49 7.11 -2.30
N SER A 229 -7.70 7.13 -2.87
CA SER A 229 -8.90 6.51 -2.28
C SER A 229 -9.34 5.30 -3.10
N LEU A 230 -9.92 4.28 -2.45
CA LEU A 230 -10.36 3.04 -3.12
C LEU A 230 -11.41 3.26 -4.21
N ALA A 231 -12.43 4.06 -3.93
CA ALA A 231 -13.46 4.41 -4.91
C ALA A 231 -14.12 5.75 -4.56
N PRO A 232 -14.44 6.60 -5.55
CA PRO A 232 -15.21 7.81 -5.32
C PRO A 232 -16.59 7.48 -4.74
N VAL A 233 -17.05 8.29 -3.81
CA VAL A 233 -18.39 8.21 -3.21
C VAL A 233 -19.20 9.45 -3.59
N GLY A 234 -20.46 9.24 -3.98
CA GLY A 234 -21.36 10.34 -4.35
C GLY A 234 -20.79 11.18 -5.49
N ASP A 235 -20.70 12.50 -5.29
CA ASP A 235 -20.14 13.47 -6.24
C ASP A 235 -18.59 13.42 -6.28
N ARG A 236 -18.02 12.23 -6.44
CA ARG A 236 -16.56 12.00 -6.57
C ARG A 236 -15.77 12.47 -5.34
N MET A 237 -16.34 12.26 -4.16
CA MET A 237 -15.65 12.49 -2.90
C MET A 237 -14.79 11.29 -2.54
N PRO A 238 -13.64 11.48 -1.87
CA PRO A 238 -12.89 10.36 -1.31
C PRO A 238 -13.71 9.64 -0.23
N GLN A 239 -13.37 8.36 0.01
CA GLN A 239 -13.94 7.60 1.12
C GLN A 239 -13.55 8.22 2.46
N GLU A 240 -14.48 8.19 3.41
CA GLU A 240 -14.16 8.56 4.79
C GLU A 240 -13.21 7.53 5.41
N GLY A 241 -12.22 8.01 6.16
CA GLY A 241 -11.18 7.17 6.72
C GLY A 241 -9.89 7.93 7.04
N THR A 242 -8.94 7.21 7.60
CA THR A 242 -7.59 7.72 7.87
C THR A 242 -6.64 7.26 6.78
N TYR A 243 -5.93 8.21 6.18
CA TYR A 243 -4.95 8.03 5.11
C TYR A 243 -3.54 8.18 5.68
N PRO A 244 -2.85 7.07 6.00
CA PRO A 244 -1.45 7.10 6.41
C PRO A 244 -0.52 7.37 5.23
N ILE A 245 0.67 7.87 5.52
CA ILE A 245 1.76 7.95 4.54
C ILE A 245 2.08 6.55 3.98
N ASP A 246 2.18 6.47 2.66
CA ASP A 246 2.81 5.36 1.96
C ASP A 246 4.32 5.57 1.87
N ALA A 247 5.04 5.13 2.90
CA ALA A 247 6.48 5.31 2.99
C ALA A 247 7.27 4.57 1.89
N GLU A 248 6.67 3.54 1.29
CA GLU A 248 7.31 2.69 0.28
C GLU A 248 7.01 3.16 -1.15
N LEU A 249 6.16 4.19 -1.33
CA LEU A 249 5.74 4.70 -2.63
C LEU A 249 5.18 3.59 -3.53
N VAL A 250 4.38 2.71 -2.94
CA VAL A 250 3.69 1.63 -3.64
C VAL A 250 2.32 2.04 -4.18
N PHE A 251 1.90 3.27 -3.93
CA PHE A 251 0.65 3.89 -4.37
C PHE A 251 -0.58 3.10 -3.94
N ASP A 252 -0.55 2.57 -2.71
CA ASP A 252 -1.63 1.72 -2.18
C ASP A 252 -2.95 2.51 -2.03
N PRO A 253 -4.10 1.94 -2.38
CA PRO A 253 -5.39 2.57 -2.11
C PRO A 253 -5.58 2.84 -0.61
N GLY A 254 -6.12 4.01 -0.27
CA GLY A 254 -6.34 4.43 1.12
C GLY A 254 -5.09 5.03 1.80
N THR A 255 -4.07 5.41 1.03
CA THR A 255 -2.83 5.99 1.54
C THR A 255 -2.54 7.38 0.98
N MET A 256 -1.63 8.11 1.61
CA MET A 256 -1.15 9.42 1.21
C MET A 256 0.27 9.32 0.62
N VAL A 257 0.52 10.03 -0.47
CA VAL A 257 1.79 10.05 -1.19
C VAL A 257 2.81 10.92 -0.44
N PRO A 258 4.00 10.39 -0.10
CA PRO A 258 5.06 11.17 0.53
C PRO A 258 5.61 12.24 -0.42
N GLY A 259 5.88 13.40 0.16
CA GLY A 259 6.57 14.49 -0.50
C GLY A 259 8.02 14.16 -0.80
N HIS A 260 8.47 14.50 -1.99
CA HIS A 260 9.88 14.45 -2.36
C HIS A 260 10.28 15.63 -3.24
N LEU A 261 11.54 16.06 -3.11
CA LEU A 261 12.09 17.13 -3.94
C LEU A 261 12.32 16.61 -5.35
N ASN A 262 11.73 17.29 -6.33
CA ASN A 262 11.93 16.97 -7.75
C ASN A 262 13.14 17.73 -8.35
N GLU A 263 13.54 17.35 -9.56
CA GLU A 263 14.73 17.89 -10.26
C GLU A 263 14.67 19.42 -10.48
N ASN A 264 13.48 20.00 -10.44
CA ASN A 264 13.23 21.43 -10.63
C ASN A 264 13.15 22.21 -9.32
N TRP A 265 13.54 21.60 -8.18
CA TRP A 265 13.42 22.17 -6.84
C TRP A 265 11.96 22.43 -6.40
N GLY A 266 11.00 21.79 -7.07
CA GLY A 266 9.61 21.66 -6.61
C GLY A 266 9.45 20.45 -5.67
N ILE A 267 8.24 20.25 -5.19
CA ILE A 267 7.87 19.04 -4.45
C ILE A 267 6.78 18.31 -5.21
N ASP A 268 7.01 17.03 -5.46
CA ASP A 268 6.00 16.06 -5.91
C ASP A 268 5.43 15.35 -4.67
N GLY A 269 4.15 14.96 -4.68
CA GLY A 269 3.46 14.40 -3.53
C GLY A 269 3.02 15.44 -2.49
N SER A 270 2.89 15.00 -1.23
CA SER A 270 2.37 15.82 -0.14
C SER A 270 3.41 16.78 0.45
N TYR A 271 3.04 18.04 0.70
CA TYR A 271 3.90 19.02 1.37
C TYR A 271 3.10 20.05 2.17
N TRP A 272 3.76 20.76 3.08
CA TRP A 272 3.25 22.05 3.57
C TRP A 272 4.15 23.19 3.14
N SER A 273 3.59 24.38 3.03
CA SER A 273 4.35 25.58 2.68
C SER A 273 4.11 26.70 3.67
N VAL A 274 5.20 27.41 4.02
CA VAL A 274 5.21 28.54 4.95
C VAL A 274 5.67 29.79 4.22
N PRO A 275 5.06 30.97 4.45
CA PRO A 275 5.44 32.21 3.77
C PRO A 275 6.87 32.64 4.14
N LYS A 276 7.60 33.23 3.19
CA LYS A 276 8.89 33.89 3.44
C LYS A 276 8.73 35.39 3.56
N GLU A 277 9.51 35.99 4.47
CA GLU A 277 9.62 37.45 4.56
C GLU A 277 10.23 38.00 3.25
N GLY A 278 9.52 38.90 2.57
CA GLY A 278 9.94 39.46 1.28
C GLY A 278 9.33 38.79 0.04
N GLY A 279 8.47 37.78 0.19
CA GLY A 279 7.68 37.16 -0.88
C GLY A 279 8.06 35.70 -1.18
N GLY A 280 7.08 34.93 -1.65
CA GLY A 280 7.20 33.48 -1.90
C GLY A 280 7.05 32.63 -0.63
N SER A 281 7.27 31.32 -0.77
CA SER A 281 7.14 30.35 0.32
C SER A 281 8.35 29.40 0.43
N THR A 282 8.53 28.82 1.61
CA THR A 282 9.33 27.61 1.82
C THR A 282 8.38 26.43 1.78
N MET A 283 8.70 25.39 1.02
CA MET A 283 7.91 24.16 1.00
C MET A 283 8.69 23.06 1.72
N PHE A 284 7.99 22.22 2.47
CA PHE A 284 8.51 21.15 3.30
C PHE A 284 7.83 19.84 2.88
N PRO A 285 8.57 18.87 2.33
CA PRO A 285 7.99 17.60 1.91
C PRO A 285 7.49 16.83 3.13
N ILE A 286 6.25 16.36 3.10
CA ILE A 286 5.67 15.51 4.16
C ILE A 286 6.13 14.07 3.92
N THR A 287 6.86 13.49 4.86
CA THR A 287 7.40 12.13 4.73
C THR A 287 6.84 11.15 5.74
N GLN A 288 6.09 11.62 6.74
CA GLN A 288 5.50 10.79 7.79
C GLN A 288 4.15 11.37 8.25
N GLY A 289 3.37 10.53 8.93
CA GLY A 289 2.10 10.92 9.54
C GLY A 289 0.89 10.41 8.79
N SER A 290 -0.27 10.98 9.12
CA SER A 290 -1.55 10.64 8.50
C SER A 290 -2.53 11.79 8.63
N PHE A 291 -3.57 11.77 7.78
CA PHE A 291 -4.74 12.60 7.99
C PHE A 291 -6.02 11.77 7.95
N THR A 292 -7.09 12.31 8.52
CA THR A 292 -8.43 11.72 8.49
C THR A 292 -9.36 12.61 7.68
N PHE A 293 -10.12 11.97 6.80
CA PHE A 293 -11.23 12.56 6.07
C PHE A 293 -12.53 12.01 6.65
N ALA A 294 -13.37 12.86 7.22
CA ALA A 294 -14.62 12.46 7.88
C ALA A 294 -15.75 13.46 7.63
N ARG A 295 -16.97 13.08 8.01
CA ARG A 295 -18.12 13.99 8.05
C ARG A 295 -18.76 14.01 9.42
N ARG A 296 -19.27 15.18 9.83
CA ARG A 296 -20.09 15.36 11.03
C ARG A 296 -21.15 16.41 10.73
N ASP A 297 -22.40 16.14 11.09
CA ASP A 297 -23.51 17.10 10.98
C ASP A 297 -23.66 17.79 9.61
N GLY A 298 -23.29 17.09 8.52
CA GLY A 298 -23.41 17.60 7.16
C GLY A 298 -22.25 18.48 6.68
N VAL A 299 -21.18 18.64 7.48
CA VAL A 299 -19.93 19.30 7.09
C VAL A 299 -18.77 18.30 7.07
N TYR A 300 -17.69 18.66 6.38
CA TYR A 300 -16.47 17.85 6.32
C TYR A 300 -15.53 18.22 7.46
N LEU A 301 -14.91 17.19 8.03
CA LEU A 301 -13.88 17.30 9.05
C LEU A 301 -12.58 16.71 8.49
N LEU A 302 -11.51 17.51 8.47
CA LEU A 302 -10.17 17.07 8.13
C LEU A 302 -9.25 17.32 9.32
N PHE A 303 -8.44 16.34 9.68
CA PHE A 303 -7.45 16.54 10.74
C PHE A 303 -6.31 15.54 10.61
N GLY A 304 -5.12 15.93 11.05
CA GLY A 304 -3.97 15.05 10.99
C GLY A 304 -2.73 15.64 11.63
N THR A 305 -1.75 14.78 11.82
CA THR A 305 -0.39 15.13 12.26
C THR A 305 0.58 14.58 11.23
N LEU A 306 1.45 15.45 10.73
CA LEU A 306 2.33 15.23 9.59
C LEU A 306 3.74 15.67 9.96
N ALA A 307 4.75 15.00 9.42
CA ALA A 307 6.14 15.39 9.65
C ALA A 307 6.97 15.40 8.36
N ASP A 308 7.99 16.24 8.32
CA ASP A 308 8.97 16.29 7.24
C ASP A 308 10.16 15.38 7.51
N GLY A 309 11.05 15.23 6.53
CA GLY A 309 12.24 14.38 6.65
C GLY A 309 13.26 14.85 7.70
N GLN A 310 13.06 16.01 8.33
CA GLN A 310 13.89 16.54 9.42
C GLN A 310 13.24 16.33 10.80
N GLY A 311 12.03 15.75 10.84
CA GLY A 311 11.25 15.54 12.06
C GLY A 311 10.55 16.81 12.55
N ASN A 312 10.40 17.84 11.72
CA ASN A 312 9.50 18.93 12.05
C ASN A 312 8.06 18.42 11.90
N GLU A 313 7.21 18.71 12.87
CA GLU A 313 5.83 18.25 12.89
C GLU A 313 4.86 19.41 12.67
N ILE A 314 3.74 19.14 12.00
CA ILE A 314 2.58 20.00 11.94
C ILE A 314 1.33 19.19 12.29
N SER A 315 0.44 19.78 13.07
CA SER A 315 -0.91 19.28 13.28
C SER A 315 -1.90 20.28 12.70
N PHE A 316 -2.99 19.82 12.11
CA PHE A 316 -3.95 20.71 11.47
C PHE A 316 -5.37 20.19 11.61
N THR A 317 -6.33 21.11 11.50
CA THR A 317 -7.75 20.79 11.48
C THR A 317 -8.55 21.70 10.56
N TYR A 318 -9.63 21.17 10.01
CA TYR A 318 -10.57 21.90 9.18
C TYR A 318 -11.98 21.36 9.43
N GLU A 319 -12.94 22.25 9.60
CA GLU A 319 -14.37 21.93 9.62
C GLU A 319 -15.10 22.89 8.68
N GLY A 320 -15.74 22.37 7.65
CA GLY A 320 -16.46 23.21 6.69
C GLY A 320 -16.90 22.48 5.43
N ASP A 321 -17.40 23.26 4.46
CA ASP A 321 -17.78 22.75 3.15
C ASP A 321 -16.54 22.35 2.35
N LEU A 322 -16.63 21.29 1.57
CA LEU A 322 -15.53 20.83 0.73
C LEU A 322 -16.07 20.32 -0.59
N ASN A 323 -15.40 20.69 -1.67
CA ASN A 323 -15.64 20.16 -3.00
C ASN A 323 -14.35 19.62 -3.61
N PHE A 324 -14.51 18.67 -4.51
CA PHE A 324 -13.45 18.20 -5.39
C PHE A 324 -13.80 18.61 -6.81
N ASN A 325 -12.96 19.45 -7.42
CA ASN A 325 -13.07 19.73 -8.84
C ASN A 325 -12.67 18.48 -9.62
N ASP A 326 -13.45 18.16 -10.63
CA ASP A 326 -13.16 17.05 -11.52
C ASP A 326 -12.16 17.51 -12.59
N ASP A 327 -10.92 17.04 -12.48
CA ASP A 327 -9.87 17.17 -13.49
C ASP A 327 -9.43 15.78 -13.97
N SER A 328 -10.29 14.77 -13.76
CA SER A 328 -10.08 13.43 -14.27
C SER A 328 -10.34 13.41 -15.78
N ASP A 329 -9.60 12.55 -16.49
CA ASP A 329 -9.95 12.13 -17.85
C ASP A 329 -10.55 10.72 -17.80
N ASP A 330 -11.40 10.44 -16.80
CA ASP A 330 -12.04 9.14 -16.55
C ASP A 330 -13.09 8.76 -17.61
N SER A 331 -13.04 9.38 -18.79
CA SER A 331 -13.81 8.88 -19.92
C SER A 331 -13.26 7.50 -20.31
N PRO A 332 -14.12 6.50 -20.58
CA PRO A 332 -13.66 5.23 -21.11
C PRO A 332 -12.73 5.46 -22.30
N VAL A 333 -11.53 4.88 -22.21
CA VAL A 333 -10.52 5.01 -23.26
C VAL A 333 -10.91 4.14 -24.46
N SER A 334 -11.67 3.08 -24.23
CA SER A 334 -12.12 2.19 -25.28
C SER A 334 -12.88 2.90 -26.39
N ARG A 335 -12.52 2.51 -27.62
CA ARG A 335 -13.18 2.86 -28.89
C ARG A 335 -13.88 1.66 -29.52
N LEU A 336 -14.03 0.57 -28.77
CA LEU A 336 -14.90 -0.53 -29.21
C LEU A 336 -16.35 -0.05 -29.11
N GLU A 337 -17.15 -0.40 -30.11
CA GLU A 337 -18.58 -0.07 -30.16
C GLU A 337 -19.44 -1.31 -29.91
N ALA A 338 -18.81 -2.48 -29.83
CA ALA A 338 -19.45 -3.78 -29.63
C ALA A 338 -18.40 -4.84 -29.26
N ASP A 339 -18.89 -5.97 -28.73
CA ASP A 339 -18.11 -7.19 -28.57
C ASP A 339 -17.41 -7.58 -29.87
N ARG A 340 -16.19 -8.08 -29.73
CA ARG A 340 -15.33 -8.40 -30.86
C ARG A 340 -14.66 -9.77 -30.70
N ALA A 341 -14.89 -10.63 -31.69
CA ALA A 341 -14.11 -11.84 -31.87
C ALA A 341 -12.97 -11.58 -32.87
N MET A 342 -11.72 -11.71 -32.42
CA MET A 342 -10.54 -11.62 -33.28
C MET A 342 -10.27 -12.93 -34.04
N GLY A 343 -10.90 -14.04 -33.63
CA GLY A 343 -10.68 -15.36 -34.22
C GLY A 343 -9.29 -15.91 -33.91
N SER A 344 -8.72 -16.67 -34.85
CA SER A 344 -7.36 -17.20 -34.73
C SER A 344 -6.35 -16.21 -35.28
N LEU A 345 -5.47 -15.72 -34.41
CA LEU A 345 -4.38 -14.80 -34.75
C LEU A 345 -3.25 -15.53 -35.48
N TYR A 346 -2.56 -14.78 -36.33
CA TYR A 346 -1.67 -15.30 -37.37
C TYR A 346 -0.22 -15.49 -36.88
N HIS A 347 0.31 -14.52 -36.13
CA HIS A 347 1.70 -14.51 -35.69
C HIS A 347 1.83 -14.01 -34.25
N ALA A 348 2.86 -14.47 -33.53
CA ALA A 348 3.12 -14.05 -32.16
C ALA A 348 4.60 -13.69 -31.95
N ARG A 349 4.82 -12.63 -31.18
CA ARG A 349 6.15 -12.22 -30.69
C ARG A 349 6.12 -12.00 -29.19
N ALA A 350 7.23 -12.24 -28.50
CA ALA A 350 7.32 -11.92 -27.08
C ALA A 350 8.67 -11.35 -26.67
N ARG A 351 8.68 -10.55 -25.60
CA ARG A 351 9.88 -10.13 -24.89
C ARG A 351 9.67 -10.19 -23.38
N GLN A 352 10.77 -10.40 -22.68
CA GLN A 352 10.82 -10.35 -21.22
C GLN A 352 11.23 -8.96 -20.77
N GLU A 353 10.55 -8.45 -19.75
CA GLU A 353 10.83 -7.21 -19.05
C GLU A 353 11.04 -7.58 -17.56
N PRO A 354 12.28 -7.90 -17.15
CA PRO A 354 12.57 -8.31 -15.77
C PRO A 354 12.35 -7.17 -14.78
N ALA A 355 11.66 -7.45 -13.68
CA ALA A 355 11.57 -6.62 -12.48
C ALA A 355 12.35 -7.27 -11.33
N SER A 356 12.31 -6.69 -10.13
CA SER A 356 13.00 -7.23 -8.94
C SER A 356 12.48 -8.62 -8.54
N ASP A 357 11.15 -8.76 -8.48
CA ASP A 357 10.48 -9.91 -7.86
C ASP A 357 9.62 -10.72 -8.85
N TYR A 358 9.50 -10.26 -10.09
CA TYR A 358 8.77 -10.90 -11.17
C TYR A 358 9.37 -10.54 -12.53
N THR A 359 8.92 -11.21 -13.59
CA THR A 359 9.20 -10.84 -14.98
C THR A 359 7.88 -10.61 -15.71
N VAL A 360 7.76 -9.49 -16.44
CA VAL A 360 6.63 -9.26 -17.33
C VAL A 360 6.96 -9.81 -18.71
N TRP A 361 6.10 -10.70 -19.21
CA TRP A 361 6.12 -11.16 -20.59
C TRP A 361 5.18 -10.29 -21.42
N SER A 362 5.75 -9.39 -22.22
CA SER A 362 5.02 -8.63 -23.22
C SER A 362 4.85 -9.51 -24.47
N VAL A 363 3.65 -10.09 -24.65
CA VAL A 363 3.28 -10.96 -25.78
C VAL A 363 2.42 -10.17 -26.77
N TYR A 364 2.84 -10.14 -28.02
CA TYR A 364 2.16 -9.45 -29.12
C TYR A 364 1.57 -10.48 -30.08
N LEU A 365 0.26 -10.46 -30.26
CA LEU A 365 -0.47 -11.37 -31.13
C LEU A 365 -1.07 -10.60 -32.31
N TYR A 366 -0.66 -10.94 -33.52
CA TYR A 366 -0.97 -10.18 -34.74
C TYR A 366 -2.04 -10.87 -35.58
N THR A 367 -2.95 -10.09 -36.13
CA THR A 367 -3.72 -10.53 -37.31
C THR A 367 -2.80 -10.69 -38.52
N GLU A 368 -3.22 -11.46 -39.53
CA GLU A 368 -2.45 -11.62 -40.77
C GLU A 368 -2.18 -10.26 -41.43
N GLU A 369 -3.18 -9.39 -41.46
CA GLU A 369 -3.06 -8.03 -42.00
C GLU A 369 -2.03 -7.19 -41.24
N SER A 370 -2.10 -7.17 -39.90
CA SER A 370 -1.14 -6.44 -39.06
C SER A 370 0.28 -6.95 -39.24
N TRP A 371 0.46 -8.26 -39.30
CA TRP A 371 1.78 -8.84 -39.48
C TRP A 371 2.37 -8.58 -40.88
N THR A 372 1.59 -8.83 -41.92
CA THR A 372 2.06 -8.70 -43.32
C THR A 372 2.33 -7.26 -43.72
N SER A 373 1.60 -6.31 -43.15
CA SER A 373 1.82 -4.87 -43.34
C SER A 373 2.88 -4.28 -42.40
N GLN A 374 3.50 -5.09 -41.54
CA GLN A 374 4.44 -4.61 -40.51
C GLN A 374 3.82 -3.55 -39.58
N GLY A 375 2.54 -3.70 -39.27
CA GLY A 375 1.77 -2.80 -38.43
C GLY A 375 1.27 -1.56 -39.15
N GLU A 376 1.44 -1.39 -40.47
CA GLU A 376 0.83 -0.24 -41.17
C GLU A 376 -0.71 -0.31 -41.16
N THR A 377 -1.27 -1.52 -41.21
CA THR A 377 -2.72 -1.76 -41.26
C THR A 377 -3.12 -2.94 -40.40
N GLY A 378 -4.30 -2.91 -39.78
CA GLY A 378 -4.87 -4.05 -39.07
C GLY A 378 -4.49 -4.09 -37.59
N ASP A 379 -5.11 -5.01 -36.86
CA ASP A 379 -5.11 -4.99 -35.40
C ASP A 379 -4.17 -6.06 -34.81
N HIS A 380 -3.64 -5.78 -33.62
CA HIS A 380 -2.87 -6.72 -32.81
C HIS A 380 -3.19 -6.54 -31.32
N LEU A 381 -3.00 -7.60 -30.56
CA LEU A 381 -3.20 -7.62 -29.11
C LEU A 381 -1.84 -7.62 -28.41
N LYS A 382 -1.63 -6.68 -27.49
CA LYS A 382 -0.50 -6.69 -26.54
C LYS A 382 -1.00 -7.22 -25.21
N LEU A 383 -0.47 -8.35 -24.76
CA LEU A 383 -0.68 -8.94 -23.45
C LEU A 383 0.55 -8.70 -22.57
N GLN A 384 0.35 -8.35 -21.30
CA GLN A 384 1.43 -8.29 -20.31
C GLN A 384 1.17 -9.29 -19.20
N LEU A 385 1.87 -10.43 -19.26
CA LEU A 385 1.67 -11.58 -18.37
C LEU A 385 2.77 -11.61 -17.31
N VAL A 386 2.39 -11.79 -16.05
CA VAL A 386 3.30 -11.76 -14.90
C VAL A 386 3.77 -13.17 -14.58
N ALA A 387 5.08 -13.37 -14.63
CA ALA A 387 5.73 -14.66 -14.46
C ALA A 387 6.85 -14.60 -13.39
N PRO A 388 7.27 -15.75 -12.85
CA PRO A 388 8.47 -15.85 -12.03
C PRO A 388 9.73 -15.32 -12.74
N THR A 389 10.68 -14.79 -11.96
CA THR A 389 11.93 -14.22 -12.48
C THR A 389 12.84 -15.25 -13.16
N ASP A 390 12.70 -16.53 -12.81
CA ASP A 390 13.48 -17.65 -13.34
C ASP A 390 12.83 -18.35 -14.54
N ALA A 391 11.66 -17.87 -15.00
CA ALA A 391 10.95 -18.43 -16.15
C ALA A 391 11.75 -18.26 -17.45
N GLN A 392 12.26 -19.37 -18.01
CA GLN A 392 13.00 -19.35 -19.27
C GLN A 392 12.11 -19.31 -20.52
N SER A 393 10.84 -19.67 -20.37
CA SER A 393 9.80 -19.67 -21.40
C SER A 393 8.52 -19.07 -20.83
N LEU A 394 7.57 -18.73 -21.71
CA LEU A 394 6.27 -18.21 -21.27
C LEU A 394 5.54 -19.30 -20.47
N PRO A 395 5.24 -19.11 -19.18
CA PRO A 395 4.65 -20.17 -18.39
C PRO A 395 3.25 -20.55 -18.89
N ALA A 396 2.95 -21.85 -18.88
CA ALA A 396 1.59 -22.33 -19.08
C ALA A 396 0.76 -22.03 -17.81
N GLY A 397 -0.50 -21.65 -17.99
CA GLY A 397 -1.37 -21.26 -16.90
C GLY A 397 -2.59 -20.49 -17.35
N THR A 398 -3.47 -20.19 -16.40
CA THR A 398 -4.53 -19.20 -16.60
C THR A 398 -4.14 -17.94 -15.85
N TYR A 399 -4.15 -16.83 -16.58
CA TYR A 399 -3.83 -15.51 -16.11
C TYR A 399 -5.12 -14.70 -15.95
N SER A 400 -5.39 -14.27 -14.73
CA SER A 400 -6.47 -13.33 -14.42
C SER A 400 -5.90 -11.94 -14.20
N VAL A 401 -6.74 -10.91 -14.15
CA VAL A 401 -6.27 -9.54 -13.84
C VAL A 401 -5.52 -9.52 -12.51
N THR A 402 -4.43 -8.75 -12.46
CA THR A 402 -3.71 -8.46 -11.22
C THR A 402 -3.50 -6.95 -11.05
N VAL A 403 -3.08 -6.54 -9.85
CA VAL A 403 -2.76 -5.15 -9.55
C VAL A 403 -1.43 -4.74 -10.20
N THR A 404 -1.30 -3.49 -10.60
CA THR A 404 -0.15 -2.98 -11.35
C THR A 404 1.05 -2.66 -10.46
N ASN A 405 0.83 -2.19 -9.23
CA ASN A 405 1.91 -1.83 -8.29
C ASN A 405 2.56 -3.05 -7.62
N HIS A 406 1.77 -4.11 -7.37
CA HIS A 406 2.24 -5.39 -6.82
C HIS A 406 1.71 -6.60 -7.59
N PRO A 407 2.17 -6.83 -8.82
CA PRO A 407 1.60 -7.85 -9.67
C PRO A 407 1.79 -9.26 -9.10
N ALA A 408 0.69 -9.98 -8.97
CA ALA A 408 0.70 -11.37 -8.55
C ALA A 408 1.18 -12.27 -9.70
N LEU A 409 2.00 -13.26 -9.36
CA LEU A 409 2.41 -14.31 -10.29
C LEU A 409 1.18 -15.03 -10.84
N GLY A 410 1.17 -15.29 -12.15
CA GLY A 410 0.00 -15.87 -12.81
C GLY A 410 -1.13 -14.85 -13.01
N GLY A 411 -0.84 -13.55 -12.94
CA GLY A 411 -1.75 -12.47 -13.34
C GLY A 411 -1.38 -11.83 -14.68
N PHE A 412 -2.28 -11.05 -15.27
CA PHE A 412 -1.94 -10.11 -16.35
C PHE A 412 -2.16 -8.66 -15.90
N LEU A 413 -1.30 -7.76 -16.38
CA LEU A 413 -1.42 -6.33 -16.08
C LEU A 413 -2.56 -5.72 -16.92
N PRO A 414 -3.59 -5.12 -16.29
CA PRO A 414 -4.68 -4.47 -17.00
C PRO A 414 -4.17 -3.27 -17.80
N GLY A 415 -4.87 -2.92 -18.87
CA GLY A 415 -4.55 -1.73 -19.67
C GLY A 415 -4.91 -0.43 -18.94
N TYR A 416 -4.00 0.53 -18.88
CA TYR A 416 -4.26 1.87 -18.34
C TYR A 416 -3.42 2.95 -19.03
N ILE A 417 -3.89 4.20 -18.98
CA ILE A 417 -3.15 5.36 -19.48
C ILE A 417 -2.41 5.99 -18.30
N TYR A 418 -1.09 6.03 -18.39
CA TYR A 418 -0.26 6.67 -17.38
C TYR A 418 -0.25 8.20 -17.56
N ALA A 419 0.19 8.92 -16.53
CA ALA A 419 0.18 10.39 -16.47
C ALA A 419 0.81 11.10 -17.69
N ASP A 420 1.81 10.51 -18.34
CA ASP A 420 2.42 11.06 -19.57
C ASP A 420 1.75 10.60 -20.87
N ARG A 421 0.51 10.09 -20.75
CA ARG A 421 -0.36 9.59 -21.82
C ARG A 421 0.17 8.34 -22.52
N ARG A 422 1.08 7.60 -21.91
CA ARG A 422 1.50 6.28 -22.41
C ARG A 422 0.49 5.21 -22.02
N ALA A 423 0.16 4.35 -22.98
CA ALA A 423 -0.61 3.13 -22.73
C ALA A 423 0.29 2.02 -22.19
N LEU A 424 0.03 1.60 -20.96
CA LEU A 424 0.76 0.55 -20.24
C LEU A 424 -0.17 -0.64 -19.94
N GLY A 425 0.39 -1.84 -19.73
CA GLY A 425 -0.43 -3.04 -19.55
C GLY A 425 -0.89 -3.69 -20.86
N THR A 426 -2.09 -4.26 -20.80
CA THR A 426 -2.72 -5.08 -21.85
C THR A 426 -3.70 -4.27 -22.72
N TRP A 427 -3.50 -4.28 -24.05
CA TRP A 427 -4.21 -3.40 -24.97
C TRP A 427 -4.53 -4.05 -26.32
N LEU A 428 -5.69 -3.71 -26.87
CA LEU A 428 -5.96 -3.83 -28.30
C LEU A 428 -5.37 -2.60 -28.99
N VAL A 429 -4.51 -2.86 -29.97
CA VAL A 429 -3.82 -1.82 -30.73
C VAL A 429 -4.15 -2.01 -32.22
N ARG A 430 -4.36 -0.88 -32.90
CA ARG A 430 -4.57 -0.82 -34.34
C ARG A 430 -3.38 -0.18 -35.00
N ASN A 431 -3.02 -0.71 -36.16
CA ASN A 431 -1.86 -0.28 -36.91
C ASN A 431 -0.62 -0.26 -36.00
N SER A 432 0.27 0.73 -36.18
CA SER A 432 1.59 0.73 -35.54
C SER A 432 1.56 1.27 -34.10
N SER A 433 0.53 2.05 -33.74
CA SER A 433 0.48 2.72 -32.43
C SER A 433 -0.89 3.23 -32.01
N GLU A 434 -1.95 3.01 -32.77
CA GLU A 434 -3.28 3.50 -32.38
C GLU A 434 -3.82 2.66 -31.23
N ILE A 435 -3.95 3.27 -30.05
CA ILE A 435 -4.61 2.66 -28.90
C ILE A 435 -6.12 2.55 -29.18
N VAL A 436 -6.67 1.34 -29.11
CA VAL A 436 -8.09 1.09 -29.41
C VAL A 436 -8.88 0.86 -28.14
N ALA A 437 -8.44 -0.06 -27.29
CA ALA A 437 -9.11 -0.36 -26.05
C ALA A 437 -8.12 -0.91 -25.01
N PRO A 438 -8.16 -0.41 -23.76
CA PRO A 438 -7.53 -1.10 -22.65
C PRO A 438 -8.30 -2.39 -22.39
N LEU A 439 -7.62 -3.47 -22.00
CA LEU A 439 -8.28 -4.66 -21.51
C LEU A 439 -8.02 -4.74 -20.02
N ILE A 440 -9.08 -4.56 -19.24
CA ILE A 440 -9.00 -4.29 -17.80
C ILE A 440 -9.44 -5.48 -16.95
N ASP A 441 -10.13 -6.46 -17.53
CA ASP A 441 -10.61 -7.65 -16.83
C ASP A 441 -10.71 -8.85 -17.79
N GLY A 442 -10.95 -10.03 -17.25
CA GLY A 442 -11.11 -11.29 -17.98
C GLY A 442 -9.99 -12.29 -17.70
N THR A 443 -9.72 -13.16 -18.68
CA THR A 443 -8.75 -14.24 -18.55
C THR A 443 -7.95 -14.46 -19.83
N VAL A 444 -6.68 -14.87 -19.65
CA VAL A 444 -5.81 -15.40 -20.71
C VAL A 444 -5.34 -16.79 -20.30
N THR A 445 -5.57 -17.80 -21.12
CA THR A 445 -5.05 -19.15 -20.91
C THR A 445 -3.89 -19.41 -21.86
N VAL A 446 -2.75 -19.80 -21.32
CA VAL A 446 -1.57 -20.24 -22.07
C VAL A 446 -1.38 -21.74 -21.84
N ALA A 447 -1.34 -22.52 -22.92
CA ALA A 447 -0.99 -23.93 -22.90
C ALA A 447 0.28 -24.18 -23.72
N ASP A 448 1.23 -24.89 -23.14
CA ASP A 448 2.34 -25.49 -23.87
C ASP A 448 1.80 -26.71 -24.64
N THR A 449 1.94 -26.68 -25.96
CA THR A 449 1.42 -27.73 -26.82
C THR A 449 2.49 -28.66 -27.35
N ASP A 450 3.76 -28.22 -27.40
CA ASP A 450 4.95 -29.00 -27.80
C ASP A 450 6.21 -28.10 -27.76
N GLY A 451 6.73 -27.72 -26.57
CA GLY A 451 8.07 -27.18 -26.29
C GLY A 451 8.44 -25.80 -26.88
N ASP A 452 8.17 -25.60 -28.16
CA ASP A 452 8.34 -24.37 -28.94
C ASP A 452 6.98 -23.80 -29.41
N ASN A 453 5.88 -24.56 -29.29
CA ASN A 453 4.54 -24.15 -29.72
C ASN A 453 3.59 -23.91 -28.55
N TYR A 454 2.87 -22.81 -28.63
CA TYR A 454 1.90 -22.37 -27.62
C TYR A 454 0.50 -22.35 -28.22
N ARG A 455 -0.50 -22.61 -27.36
CA ARG A 455 -1.88 -22.19 -27.58
C ARG A 455 -2.24 -21.13 -26.56
N ILE A 456 -2.65 -19.97 -27.03
CA ILE A 456 -3.13 -18.86 -26.20
C ILE A 456 -4.60 -18.64 -26.51
N GLU A 457 -5.43 -18.58 -25.48
CA GLU A 457 -6.84 -18.21 -25.58
C GLU A 457 -7.09 -17.02 -24.67
N PHE A 458 -7.87 -16.04 -25.14
CA PHE A 458 -8.18 -14.86 -24.34
C PHE A 458 -9.66 -14.53 -24.43
N ASP A 459 -10.17 -14.10 -23.29
CA ASP A 459 -11.53 -13.63 -23.08
C ASP A 459 -11.46 -12.44 -22.12
N LEU A 460 -11.41 -11.24 -22.70
CA LEU A 460 -11.08 -10.00 -22.02
C LEU A 460 -12.21 -8.99 -22.17
N THR A 461 -12.30 -8.03 -21.25
CA THR A 461 -13.25 -6.91 -21.34
C THR A 461 -12.54 -5.57 -21.22
N ASP A 462 -13.09 -4.56 -21.91
CA ASP A 462 -12.59 -3.19 -21.86
C ASP A 462 -13.23 -2.35 -20.75
N ASP A 463 -12.88 -1.06 -20.71
CA ASP A 463 -13.35 -0.06 -19.74
C ASP A 463 -14.62 0.68 -20.19
N ALA A 464 -15.27 0.27 -21.29
CA ALA A 464 -16.50 0.90 -21.75
C ALA A 464 -17.66 0.69 -20.75
N ALA A 465 -18.68 1.55 -20.83
CA ALA A 465 -19.90 1.44 -20.05
C ALA A 465 -21.14 1.42 -20.97
N PRO A 466 -21.73 0.24 -21.27
CA PRO A 466 -21.35 -1.10 -20.80
C PRO A 466 -20.07 -1.63 -21.46
N ALA A 467 -19.33 -2.49 -20.75
CA ALA A 467 -18.07 -3.06 -21.23
C ALA A 467 -18.27 -3.96 -22.46
N HIS A 468 -17.31 -3.93 -23.37
CA HIS A 468 -17.25 -4.77 -24.56
C HIS A 468 -16.26 -5.92 -24.38
N ARG A 469 -16.64 -7.09 -24.86
CA ARG A 469 -15.87 -8.32 -24.76
C ARG A 469 -14.96 -8.52 -25.98
N LEU A 470 -13.68 -8.80 -25.77
CA LEU A 470 -12.70 -9.15 -26.79
C LEU A 470 -12.27 -10.61 -26.63
N THR A 471 -12.51 -11.44 -27.64
CA THR A 471 -12.16 -12.87 -27.60
C THR A 471 -11.31 -13.30 -28.78
N GLY A 472 -10.48 -14.33 -28.59
CA GLY A 472 -9.69 -14.91 -29.67
C GLY A 472 -8.71 -15.96 -29.21
N SER A 473 -7.90 -16.43 -30.15
CA SER A 473 -6.92 -17.48 -29.90
C SER A 473 -5.68 -17.31 -30.76
N TYR A 474 -4.57 -17.89 -30.34
CA TYR A 474 -3.37 -18.08 -31.14
C TYR A 474 -2.86 -19.51 -30.97
N ALA A 475 -2.31 -20.11 -32.02
CA ALA A 475 -1.65 -21.41 -31.96
C ALA A 475 -0.41 -21.41 -32.85
N GLY A 476 0.77 -21.65 -32.27
CA GLY A 476 2.03 -21.71 -33.01
C GLY A 476 3.24 -21.30 -32.17
N ALA A 477 4.36 -21.10 -32.86
CA ALA A 477 5.63 -20.70 -32.24
C ALA A 477 5.68 -19.20 -31.98
N ILE A 478 6.15 -18.82 -30.79
CA ILE A 478 6.33 -17.40 -30.40
C ILE A 478 7.75 -16.97 -30.72
N GLU A 479 7.91 -15.95 -31.57
CA GLU A 479 9.21 -15.39 -31.92
C GLU A 479 9.72 -14.45 -30.81
N ALA A 480 10.95 -14.67 -30.34
CA ALA A 480 11.58 -13.77 -29.37
C ALA A 480 11.95 -12.44 -30.03
N ILE A 481 11.61 -11.32 -29.40
CA ILE A 481 12.08 -10.00 -29.80
C ILE A 481 13.47 -9.81 -29.19
N GLU A 482 14.52 -9.87 -30.02
CA GLU A 482 15.88 -9.56 -29.57
C GLU A 482 15.98 -8.08 -29.19
N THR A 483 16.13 -7.80 -27.89
CA THR A 483 16.52 -6.47 -27.44
C THR A 483 17.99 -6.25 -27.78
N THR A 484 18.27 -5.55 -28.88
CA THR A 484 19.57 -4.94 -29.09
C THR A 484 19.74 -3.82 -28.05
N SER A 485 20.44 -4.13 -26.97
CA SER A 485 20.77 -3.21 -25.89
C SER A 485 21.80 -2.18 -26.35
N ALA A 486 21.35 -0.95 -26.63
CA ALA A 486 22.08 0.30 -26.39
C ALA A 486 21.24 1.54 -26.78
N LEU A 487 20.15 1.81 -26.05
CA LEU A 487 19.77 3.20 -25.82
C LEU A 487 20.20 3.54 -24.40
N GLY A 488 21.27 4.32 -24.32
CA GLY A 488 21.93 4.69 -23.08
C GLY A 488 21.01 5.44 -22.14
N LEU A 489 20.45 4.72 -21.18
CA LEU A 489 20.39 5.24 -19.82
C LEU A 489 21.83 5.23 -19.30
N SER A 490 22.57 6.31 -19.59
CA SER A 490 23.72 6.63 -18.75
C SER A 490 23.16 6.89 -17.37
N ARG A 491 23.29 5.92 -16.48
CA ARG A 491 23.37 6.17 -15.04
C ARG A 491 24.37 7.32 -14.87
N SER A 492 23.89 8.49 -14.46
CA SER A 492 24.76 9.54 -13.94
C SER A 492 25.33 9.02 -12.62
N ALA A 493 26.39 8.24 -12.71
CA ALA A 493 27.30 8.08 -11.60
C ALA A 493 27.80 9.49 -11.25
N SER A 494 27.46 9.94 -10.06
CA SER A 494 27.98 11.14 -9.41
C SER A 494 29.47 11.31 -9.71
N GLN A 495 29.82 12.35 -10.47
CA GLN A 495 31.20 12.83 -10.50
C GLN A 495 31.58 13.25 -9.09
N PRO A 496 32.72 12.78 -8.53
CA PRO A 496 33.29 13.40 -7.35
C PRO A 496 33.62 14.86 -7.67
N ALA A 497 33.24 15.78 -6.79
CA ALA A 497 33.54 17.19 -6.91
C ALA A 497 35.06 17.40 -7.11
N PRO A 498 35.49 18.31 -7.99
CA PRO A 498 36.90 18.65 -8.10
C PRO A 498 37.37 19.32 -6.80
N ASP A 499 38.41 18.72 -6.24
CA ASP A 499 39.12 19.15 -5.04
C ASP A 499 39.62 20.59 -5.20
N ARG A 500 38.88 21.55 -4.63
CA ARG A 500 39.36 22.94 -4.49
C ARG A 500 40.32 23.00 -3.31
N ASN A 501 41.52 22.43 -3.47
CA ASN A 501 42.72 22.78 -2.72
C ASN A 501 43.97 22.12 -3.33
N ALA A 502 44.46 22.68 -4.44
CA ALA A 502 45.89 22.62 -4.76
C ALA A 502 46.29 23.88 -5.52
N ARG A 503 47.35 24.51 -5.03
CA ARG A 503 48.06 25.63 -5.67
C ARG A 503 48.71 25.20 -6.97
#